data_AF-A0A949GGE2-F1
#
_entry.id   AF-A0A949GGE2-F1
#
_cell.length_a   1.000
_cell.length_b   1.000
_cell.length_c   1.000
_cell.angle_alpha   90.00
_cell.angle_beta   90.00
_cell.angle_gamma   90.00
#
_symmetry.space_group_name_H-M   'P 1'
#
loop_
_entity.id
_entity.type
_entity.pdbx_description
1 polymer ?
#
loop_
_entity_poly.entity_id
_entity_poly.type
_entity_poly.pdbx_seq_one_letter_code
_entity_poly.pdbx_strand_id
1 'polypeptide(L)'
;MLARRYARGLAILEAIVLFTIAGSLAIASLIKNPTEVAAMVAEIIFATLGGIGLLIAARGFKLKKNYGRAPTVLANGIALGVSYYMFDGGRPQLGVPLATIALLTLISALLAIPSDDK
;
A
#
# COMPACT_ATOMS: atom_id res chain seq x y z
N MET A 1 16.02 2.88 15.29
CA MET A 1 16.54 2.06 14.17
C MET A 1 15.52 1.01 13.69
N LEU A 2 14.80 0.33 14.61
CA LEU A 2 13.78 -0.67 14.27
C LEU A 2 12.56 -0.14 13.48
N ALA A 3 11.96 0.99 13.90
CA ALA A 3 10.77 1.54 13.22
C ALA A 3 10.98 1.79 11.72
N ARG A 4 12.15 2.29 11.32
CA ARG A 4 12.53 2.47 9.90
C ARG A 4 12.65 1.14 9.15
N ARG A 5 13.18 0.09 9.79
CA ARG A 5 13.29 -1.24 9.19
C ARG A 5 11.91 -1.87 8.98
N TYR A 6 11.01 -1.73 9.96
CA TYR A 6 9.62 -2.16 9.83
C TYR A 6 8.88 -1.37 8.76
N ALA A 7 8.90 -0.03 8.80
CA ALA A 7 8.24 0.81 7.80
C ALA A 7 8.69 0.49 6.37
N ARG A 8 10.00 0.28 6.15
CA ARG A 8 10.53 -0.17 4.87
C ARG A 8 10.00 -1.56 4.49
N GLY A 9 10.07 -2.52 5.40
CA GLY A 9 9.64 -3.90 5.12
C GLY A 9 8.16 -3.99 4.78
N LEU A 10 7.32 -3.32 5.58
CA LEU A 10 5.88 -3.20 5.37
C LEU A 10 5.55 -2.51 4.05
N ALA A 11 6.16 -1.37 3.74
CA ALA A 11 5.93 -0.68 2.47
C ALA A 11 6.31 -1.53 1.24
N ILE A 12 7.37 -2.35 1.33
CA ILE A 12 7.73 -3.28 0.25
C ILE A 12 6.70 -4.41 0.14
N LEU A 13 6.25 -4.96 1.27
CA LEU A 13 5.21 -5.99 1.29
C LEU A 13 3.91 -5.47 0.68
N GLU A 14 3.48 -4.27 1.04
CA GLU A 14 2.31 -3.61 0.46
C GLU A 14 2.47 -3.38 -1.04
N ALA A 15 3.65 -2.95 -1.49
CA ALA A 15 3.91 -2.82 -2.92
C ALA A 15 3.79 -4.15 -3.67
N ILE A 16 4.29 -5.25 -3.09
CA ILE A 16 4.13 -6.60 -3.66
C ILE A 16 2.65 -6.95 -3.76
N VAL A 17 1.87 -6.74 -2.69
CA VAL A 17 0.42 -7.00 -2.70
C VAL A 17 -0.28 -6.21 -3.80
N LEU A 18 0.03 -4.92 -3.96
CA LEU A 18 -0.54 -4.10 -5.02
C LEU A 18 -0.19 -4.61 -6.42
N PHE A 19 1.06 -5.03 -6.66
CA PHE A 19 1.44 -5.64 -7.93
C PHE A 19 0.76 -6.99 -8.16
N THR A 20 0.56 -7.79 -7.11
CA THR A 20 -0.20 -9.04 -7.20
C THR A 20 -1.65 -8.76 -7.60
N ILE A 21 -2.29 -7.74 -7.01
CA ILE A 21 -3.65 -7.32 -7.37
C ILE A 21 -3.69 -6.87 -8.84
N ALA A 22 -2.82 -5.94 -9.24
CA ALA A 22 -2.75 -5.44 -10.62
C ALA A 22 -2.51 -6.57 -11.63
N GLY A 23 -1.57 -7.48 -11.34
CA GLY A 23 -1.28 -8.63 -12.19
C GLY A 23 -2.45 -9.62 -12.27
N SER A 24 -3.13 -9.87 -11.15
CA SER A 24 -4.30 -10.75 -11.11
C SER A 24 -5.46 -10.22 -11.95
N LEU A 25 -5.70 -8.90 -11.91
CA LEU A 25 -6.72 -8.23 -12.72
C LEU A 25 -6.36 -8.25 -14.20
N ALA A 26 -5.08 -7.99 -14.54
CA ALA A 26 -4.60 -8.07 -15.91
C ALA A 26 -4.80 -9.47 -16.49
N ILE A 27 -4.47 -10.52 -15.73
CA ILE A 27 -4.71 -11.92 -16.14
C ILE A 27 -6.21 -12.21 -16.24
N ALA A 28 -7.00 -11.77 -15.26
CA ALA A 28 -8.45 -11.97 -15.26
C ALA A 28 -9.12 -11.32 -16.48
N SER A 29 -8.63 -10.16 -16.92
CA SER A 29 -9.11 -9.45 -18.12
C SER A 29 -8.91 -10.24 -19.41
N LEU A 30 -7.98 -11.19 -19.45
CA LEU A 30 -7.74 -12.03 -20.64
C LEU A 30 -8.63 -13.27 -20.67
N ILE A 31 -9.09 -13.72 -19.50
CA ILE A 31 -9.83 -14.99 -19.33
C ILE A 31 -11.34 -14.72 -19.22
N LYS A 32 -11.74 -13.57 -18.67
CA LYS A 32 -13.12 -13.21 -18.38
C LYS A 32 -13.50 -11.92 -19.10
N ASN A 33 -14.78 -11.78 -19.45
CA ASN A 33 -15.32 -10.52 -19.93
C ASN A 33 -15.60 -9.61 -18.72
N PRO A 34 -14.84 -8.53 -18.50
CA PRO A 34 -15.07 -7.63 -17.38
C PRO A 34 -16.40 -6.89 -17.58
N THR A 35 -17.21 -6.82 -16.53
CA THR A 35 -18.47 -6.06 -16.54
C THR A 35 -18.22 -4.56 -16.65
N GLU A 36 -17.16 -4.07 -16.00
CA GLU A 36 -16.79 -2.65 -15.95
C GLU A 36 -15.32 -2.45 -16.34
N VAL A 37 -15.06 -2.32 -17.65
CA VAL A 37 -13.70 -2.20 -18.20
C VAL A 37 -12.98 -0.97 -17.65
N ALA A 38 -13.69 0.17 -17.55
CA ALA A 38 -13.09 1.43 -17.10
C ALA A 38 -12.60 1.34 -15.64
N ALA A 39 -13.42 0.76 -14.75
CA ALA A 39 -13.06 0.57 -13.35
C ALA A 39 -11.85 -0.37 -13.20
N MET A 40 -11.84 -1.49 -13.95
CA MET A 40 -10.73 -2.44 -13.95
C MET A 40 -9.42 -1.78 -14.42
N VAL A 41 -9.44 -1.01 -15.51
CA VAL A 41 -8.24 -0.32 -16.01
C VAL A 41 -7.75 0.71 -14.99
N ALA A 42 -8.66 1.48 -14.39
CA ALA A 42 -8.31 2.44 -13.35
C ALA A 42 -7.67 1.75 -12.13
N GLU A 43 -8.20 0.59 -11.71
CA GLU A 43 -7.66 -0.19 -10.61
C GLU A 43 -6.26 -0.73 -10.91
N ILE A 44 -6.02 -1.27 -12.11
CA ILE A 44 -4.69 -1.74 -12.53
C ILE A 44 -3.67 -0.59 -12.51
N ILE A 45 -4.03 0.57 -13.08
CA ILE A 45 -3.14 1.74 -13.12
C ILE A 45 -2.87 2.23 -11.69
N PHE A 46 -3.91 2.38 -10.88
CA PHE A 46 -3.81 2.89 -9.52
C PHE A 46 -2.97 1.96 -8.63
N ALA A 47 -3.21 0.65 -8.67
CA ALA A 47 -2.43 -0.33 -7.93
C ALA A 47 -0.97 -0.36 -8.37
N THR A 48 -0.71 -0.29 -9.68
CA THR A 48 0.66 -0.27 -10.22
C THR A 48 1.41 0.99 -9.78
N LEU A 49 0.80 2.17 -9.93
CA LEU A 49 1.40 3.44 -9.50
C LEU A 49 1.57 3.50 -7.98
N GLY A 50 0.59 3.02 -7.22
CA GLY A 50 0.67 2.92 -5.76
C GLY A 50 1.82 2.02 -5.30
N GLY A 51 2.00 0.86 -5.95
CA GLY A 51 3.10 -0.06 -5.69
C GLY A 51 4.47 0.57 -5.98
N ILE A 52 4.61 1.24 -7.14
CA ILE A 52 5.84 1.97 -7.48
C ILE A 52 6.11 3.09 -6.46
N GLY A 53 5.10 3.87 -6.10
CA GLY A 53 5.19 4.94 -5.11
C GLY A 53 5.67 4.42 -3.74
N LEU A 54 5.13 3.29 -3.28
CA LEU A 54 5.56 2.63 -2.04
C LEU A 54 7.00 2.12 -2.11
N LEU A 55 7.45 1.60 -3.26
CA LEU A 55 8.86 1.21 -3.44
C LEU A 55 9.80 2.43 -3.39
N ILE A 56 9.41 3.55 -3.98
CA ILE A 56 10.16 4.82 -3.87
C ILE A 56 10.20 5.29 -2.43
N ALA A 57 9.07 5.22 -1.71
CA ALA A 57 9.00 5.57 -0.29
C ALA A 57 9.89 4.65 0.58
N ALA A 58 9.90 3.35 0.29
CA ALA A 58 10.77 2.36 0.92
C ALA A 58 12.27 2.67 0.73
N ARG A 59 12.66 3.17 -0.45
CA ARG A 59 14.01 3.70 -0.68
C ARG A 59 14.29 4.92 0.18
N GLY A 60 13.32 5.82 0.34
CA GLY A 60 13.41 6.97 1.26
C GLY A 60 13.72 6.56 2.70
N PHE A 61 13.05 5.53 3.22
CA PHE A 61 13.35 4.98 4.55
C PHE A 61 14.76 4.39 4.65
N LYS A 62 15.23 3.69 3.60
CA LYS A 62 16.61 3.15 3.56
C LYS A 62 17.66 4.25 3.58
N LEU A 63 17.41 5.34 2.85
CA LEU A 63 18.33 6.48 2.72
C LEU A 63 18.24 7.48 3.88
N LYS A 64 17.46 7.19 4.93
CA LYS A 64 17.17 8.10 6.05
C LYS A 64 16.61 9.47 5.57
N LYS A 65 15.86 9.51 4.48
CA LYS A 65 15.28 10.75 3.93
C LYS A 65 13.82 10.91 4.35
N ASN A 66 13.40 12.16 4.61
CA ASN A 66 12.04 12.49 5.04
C ASN A 66 10.95 12.15 4.02
N TYR A 67 11.27 12.14 2.72
CA TYR A 67 10.27 11.93 1.67
C TYR A 67 9.65 10.52 1.65
N GLY A 68 10.22 9.54 2.37
CA GLY A 68 9.60 8.22 2.48
C GLY A 68 8.34 8.19 3.34
N ARG A 69 8.23 9.12 4.31
CA ARG A 69 7.16 9.09 5.32
C ARG A 69 5.80 9.49 4.75
N ALA A 70 5.75 10.65 4.09
CA ALA A 70 4.50 11.23 3.61
C ALA A 70 3.74 10.29 2.64
N PRO A 71 4.37 9.73 1.59
CA PRO A 71 3.69 8.81 0.68
C PRO A 71 3.20 7.53 1.36
N THR A 72 3.98 6.95 2.27
CA THR A 72 3.56 5.75 3.01
C THR A 72 2.41 6.02 3.96
N VAL A 73 2.40 7.17 4.63
CA VAL A 73 1.28 7.58 5.50
C VAL A 73 0.00 7.79 4.67
N LEU A 74 0.10 8.47 3.52
CA LEU A 74 -1.05 8.69 2.63
C LEU A 74 -1.61 7.39 2.06
N ALA A 75 -0.75 6.50 1.53
CA ALA A 75 -1.17 5.21 1.00
C ALA A 75 -1.91 4.37 2.05
N ASN A 76 -1.39 4.35 3.29
CA ASN A 76 -2.00 3.60 4.38
C ASN A 76 -3.27 4.27 4.93
N GLY A 77 -3.36 5.60 4.91
CA GLY A 77 -4.62 6.30 5.19
C GLY A 77 -5.73 5.93 4.20
N ILE A 78 -5.40 5.83 2.91
CA ILE A 78 -6.34 5.36 1.87
C ILE A 78 -6.73 3.90 2.14
N ALA A 79 -5.77 3.04 2.46
CA ALA A 79 -6.03 1.62 2.76
C ALA A 79 -6.97 1.43 3.97
N LEU A 80 -6.90 2.29 4.98
CA LEU A 80 -7.86 2.30 6.09
C LEU A 80 -9.26 2.70 5.63
N GLY A 81 -9.38 3.69 4.73
CA GLY A 81 -10.65 4.04 4.09
C GLY A 81 -11.23 2.88 3.29
N VAL A 82 -10.41 2.19 2.50
CA VAL A 82 -10.82 0.99 1.75
C VAL A 82 -11.26 -0.12 2.70
N SER A 83 -10.55 -0.34 3.79
CA SER A 83 -10.92 -1.33 4.81
C SER A 83 -12.30 -1.04 5.41
N TYR A 84 -12.59 0.22 5.75
CA TYR A 84 -13.91 0.63 6.23
C TYR A 84 -15.03 0.23 5.25
N TYR A 85 -14.86 0.53 3.96
CA TYR A 85 -15.84 0.13 2.93
C TYR A 85 -15.93 -1.40 2.75
N MET A 86 -14.86 -2.16 3.02
CA MET A 86 -14.93 -3.62 3.02
C MET A 86 -15.73 -4.18 4.20
N PHE A 87 -15.65 -3.54 5.37
CA PHE A 87 -16.52 -3.90 6.50
C PHE A 87 -17.98 -3.61 6.19
N ASP A 88 -18.27 -2.39 5.73
CA ASP A 88 -19.64 -1.97 5.38
C ASP A 88 -20.22 -2.82 4.25
N GLY A 89 -19.40 -3.17 3.26
CA GLY A 89 -19.75 -4.06 2.16
C GLY A 89 -19.83 -5.55 2.51
N GLY A 90 -19.87 -5.93 3.78
CA GLY A 90 -20.08 -7.30 4.24
C GLY A 90 -18.90 -8.25 4.02
N ARG A 91 -17.68 -7.72 3.86
CA ARG A 91 -16.43 -8.49 3.65
C ARG A 91 -15.41 -8.25 4.77
N PRO A 92 -15.77 -8.44 6.05
CA PRO A 92 -14.86 -8.21 7.18
C PRO A 92 -13.61 -9.11 7.11
N GLN A 93 -13.70 -10.29 6.50
CA GLN A 93 -12.57 -11.19 6.30
C GLN A 93 -11.44 -10.57 5.47
N LEU A 94 -11.73 -9.57 4.62
CA LEU A 94 -10.71 -8.81 3.88
C LEU A 94 -10.42 -7.46 4.55
N GLY A 95 -11.44 -6.83 5.14
CA GLY A 95 -11.32 -5.56 5.85
C GLY A 95 -10.38 -5.64 7.05
N VAL A 96 -10.53 -6.64 7.92
CA VAL A 96 -9.70 -6.78 9.15
C VAL A 96 -8.21 -6.93 8.83
N PRO A 97 -7.78 -7.86 7.95
CA PRO A 97 -6.36 -7.97 7.60
C PRO A 97 -5.80 -6.69 6.98
N LEU A 98 -6.55 -6.06 6.08
CA LEU A 98 -6.15 -4.81 5.43
C LEU A 98 -5.96 -3.67 6.45
N ALA A 99 -6.92 -3.47 7.36
CA ALA A 99 -6.81 -2.47 8.42
C ALA A 99 -5.61 -2.73 9.33
N THR A 100 -5.38 -4.00 9.67
CA THR A 100 -4.29 -4.40 10.56
C THR A 100 -2.93 -4.04 9.94
N ILE A 101 -2.70 -4.46 8.69
CA ILE A 101 -1.45 -4.14 7.98
C ILE A 101 -1.32 -2.62 7.83
N ALA A 102 -2.39 -1.94 7.41
CA ALA A 102 -2.36 -0.50 7.19
C ALA A 102 -2.05 0.29 8.46
N LEU A 103 -2.64 -0.09 9.61
CA LEU A 103 -2.34 0.54 10.91
C LEU A 103 -0.88 0.33 11.31
N LEU A 104 -0.37 -0.90 11.17
CA LEU A 104 1.02 -1.21 11.50
C LEU A 104 2.00 -0.41 10.65
N THR A 105 1.73 -0.29 9.35
CA THR A 105 2.57 0.49 8.43
C THR A 105 2.45 1.98 8.72
N LEU A 106 1.25 2.49 8.96
CA LEU A 106 0.98 3.89 9.30
C LEU A 106 1.77 4.29 10.55
N ILE A 107 1.63 3.53 11.63
CA ILE A 107 2.33 3.78 12.91
C ILE A 107 3.85 3.70 12.70
N SER A 108 4.32 2.68 11.98
CA SER A 108 5.74 2.52 11.68
C SER A 108 6.30 3.70 10.89
N ALA A 109 5.57 4.20 9.90
CA ALA A 109 5.97 5.33 9.06
C ALA A 109 5.95 6.67 9.83
N LEU A 110 4.96 6.87 10.71
CA LEU A 110 4.89 8.04 11.58
C LEU A 110 6.06 8.08 12.56
N LEU A 111 6.40 6.93 13.16
CA LEU A 111 7.51 6.78 14.11
C LEU A 111 8.89 6.73 13.44
N ALA A 112 8.96 6.58 12.12
CA ALA A 112 10.20 6.57 11.34
C ALA A 112 10.80 7.98 11.16
N ILE A 113 11.04 8.70 12.27
CA ILE A 113 11.69 10.01 12.28
C ILE A 113 13.14 9.85 11.77
N PRO A 114 13.59 10.67 10.80
CA PRO A 114 14.99 10.69 10.43
C PRO A 114 15.82 11.25 11.59
N SER A 115 16.87 10.53 11.95
CA SER A 115 17.93 11.07 12.78
C SER A 115 18.95 11.74 11.86
N ASP A 116 19.25 13.01 12.11
CA ASP A 116 20.38 13.72 11.53
C ASP A 116 21.66 13.14 12.14
N ASP A 117 22.11 12.00 11.62
CA ASP A 117 23.52 11.64 11.77
C ASP A 117 24.27 12.46 10.72
N LYS A 118 24.77 13.63 11.15
CA LYS A 118 25.91 14.28 10.48
C LYS A 118 27.14 13.40 10.61
#